data_AF-A0AB38CCT9-F1
#
_entry.id   AF-A0AB38CCT9-F1
#
_cell.length_a   1.000
_cell.length_b   1.000
_cell.length_c   1.000
_cell.angle_alpha   90.00
_cell.angle_beta   90.00
_cell.angle_gamma   90.00
#
_symmetry.space_group_name_H-M   'P 1'
#
loop_
_entity.id
_entity.type
_entity.pdbx_description
1 polymer ?
#
loop_
_entity_poly.entity_id
_entity_poly.type
_entity_poly.pdbx_seq_one_letter_code
_entity_poly.pdbx_strand_id
1 'polypeptide(L)'
;MIPWLDIHTPFPDVSHALTDEAPGLLAAGADLSPARLLDAYRRGIFPWFSEGQPILWWSTDPRMVLMTEDFKVSDSLAKAIRKVERSAATDGRWQLRFDGDFEAVMRACAAPRKDGPGTWISDEIIAGYTGLHKLGYAHSSELWFDGELVGGAYGVSIGRMFYGESMFARVSDGSKIALAHLVRFLQARGVAMIDCQQETRHLASLGAAPISRARFLAHVRIAIEAAQITDWHAAPPA
;
A
#
# COMPACT_ATOMS: atom_id res chain seq x y z
N MET A 1 -13.07 -21.07 -14.11
CA MET A 1 -11.67 -21.48 -14.39
C MET A 1 -10.89 -20.21 -14.70
N ILE A 2 -9.75 -19.99 -14.05
CA ILE A 2 -8.89 -18.82 -14.31
C ILE A 2 -7.77 -19.20 -15.29
N PRO A 3 -7.30 -18.28 -16.16
CA PRO A 3 -6.16 -18.54 -17.03
C PRO A 3 -4.84 -18.63 -16.25
N TRP A 4 -3.95 -19.49 -16.74
CA TRP A 4 -2.54 -19.50 -16.36
C TRP A 4 -1.77 -18.60 -17.34
N LEU A 5 -0.97 -17.68 -16.80
CA LEU A 5 -0.23 -16.68 -17.57
C LEU A 5 1.23 -17.11 -17.67
N ASP A 6 1.77 -17.03 -18.88
CA ASP A 6 3.22 -17.00 -19.09
C ASP A 6 3.73 -15.55 -19.01
N ILE A 7 5.05 -15.37 -18.96
CA ILE A 7 5.70 -14.05 -18.82
C ILE A 7 5.29 -13.02 -19.90
N HIS A 8 4.83 -13.48 -21.07
CA HIS A 8 4.41 -12.63 -22.18
C HIS A 8 2.88 -12.59 -22.38
N THR A 9 2.11 -13.37 -21.61
CA THR A 9 0.65 -13.39 -21.72
C THR A 9 0.08 -12.12 -21.09
N PRO A 10 -0.67 -11.29 -21.84
CA PRO A 10 -1.33 -10.11 -21.26
C PRO A 10 -2.30 -10.48 -20.13
N PHE A 11 -2.54 -9.56 -19.20
CA PHE A 11 -3.61 -9.76 -18.23
C PHE A 11 -4.97 -9.84 -18.94
N PRO A 12 -5.85 -10.78 -18.53
CA PRO A 12 -7.23 -10.80 -19.00
C PRO A 12 -7.99 -9.57 -18.51
N ASP A 13 -9.13 -9.27 -19.14
CA ASP A 13 -10.01 -8.21 -18.67
C ASP A 13 -10.54 -8.53 -17.26
N VAL A 14 -10.54 -7.53 -16.39
CA VAL A 14 -10.96 -7.68 -14.98
C VAL A 14 -12.43 -8.09 -14.80
N SER A 15 -13.27 -7.94 -15.83
CA SER A 15 -14.64 -8.49 -15.85
C SER A 15 -14.67 -10.01 -15.83
N HIS A 16 -13.57 -10.69 -16.17
CA HIS A 16 -13.46 -12.15 -16.11
C HIS A 16 -13.04 -12.68 -14.74
N ALA A 17 -12.79 -11.79 -13.76
CA ALA A 17 -12.50 -12.21 -12.39
C ALA A 17 -13.68 -13.00 -11.79
N LEU A 18 -13.37 -14.04 -11.02
CA LEU A 18 -14.39 -14.85 -10.35
C LEU A 18 -15.26 -14.00 -9.40
N THR A 19 -16.53 -14.38 -9.23
CA THR A 19 -17.49 -13.65 -8.37
C THR A 19 -17.87 -14.39 -7.10
N ASP A 20 -17.73 -15.73 -7.07
CA ASP A 20 -18.37 -16.56 -6.05
C ASP A 20 -17.36 -17.18 -5.07
N GLU A 21 -16.63 -18.23 -5.48
CA GLU A 21 -15.74 -18.99 -4.58
C GLU A 21 -14.47 -18.23 -4.18
N ALA A 22 -13.98 -17.35 -5.06
CA ALA A 22 -12.82 -16.50 -4.83
C ALA A 22 -13.04 -15.13 -5.47
N PRO A 23 -13.90 -14.27 -4.90
CA PRO A 23 -14.31 -13.01 -5.52
C PRO A 23 -13.10 -12.13 -5.85
N GLY A 24 -12.92 -11.83 -7.13
CA GLY A 24 -11.81 -11.05 -7.65
C GLY A 24 -10.62 -11.85 -8.16
N LEU A 25 -10.52 -13.16 -7.94
CA LEU A 25 -9.42 -13.96 -8.49
C LEU A 25 -9.49 -13.95 -10.01
N LEU A 26 -8.41 -13.51 -10.66
CA LEU A 26 -8.40 -13.22 -12.09
C LEU A 26 -7.52 -14.19 -12.88
N ALA A 27 -6.32 -14.50 -12.39
CA ALA A 27 -5.35 -15.32 -13.10
C ALA A 27 -4.27 -15.90 -12.17
N ALA A 28 -3.52 -16.89 -12.66
CA ALA A 28 -2.37 -17.47 -11.97
C ALA A 28 -1.10 -17.45 -12.84
N GLY A 29 0.09 -17.48 -12.25
CA GLY A 29 1.38 -17.57 -12.97
C GLY A 29 2.04 -16.22 -13.27
N ALA A 30 2.82 -16.19 -14.37
CA ALA A 30 3.75 -15.12 -14.75
C ALA A 30 4.90 -14.89 -13.73
N ASP A 31 5.30 -13.64 -13.54
CA ASP A 31 6.39 -13.22 -12.65
C ASP A 31 6.04 -11.94 -11.88
N LEU A 32 6.90 -11.56 -10.93
CA LEU A 32 6.79 -10.33 -10.15
C LEU A 32 7.80 -9.27 -10.62
N SER A 33 8.15 -9.26 -11.91
CA SER A 33 9.02 -8.23 -12.46
C SER A 33 8.38 -6.84 -12.31
N PRO A 34 9.19 -5.77 -12.14
CA PRO A 34 8.65 -4.41 -11.99
C PRO A 34 7.72 -3.99 -13.14
N ALA A 35 8.04 -4.39 -14.37
CA ALA A 35 7.19 -4.10 -15.53
C ALA A 35 5.82 -4.79 -15.43
N ARG A 36 5.80 -6.06 -14.99
CA ARG A 36 4.56 -6.82 -14.82
C ARG A 36 3.69 -6.27 -13.70
N LEU A 37 4.29 -5.93 -12.57
CA LEU A 37 3.59 -5.30 -11.45
C LEU A 37 2.97 -3.96 -11.87
N LEU A 38 3.72 -3.10 -12.57
CA LEU A 38 3.17 -1.83 -13.06
C LEU A 38 1.99 -2.00 -14.02
N ASP A 39 2.07 -2.96 -14.95
CA ASP A 39 0.93 -3.28 -15.84
C ASP A 39 -0.29 -3.76 -15.04
N ALA A 40 -0.07 -4.58 -14.00
CA ALA A 40 -1.14 -5.04 -13.11
C ALA A 40 -1.83 -3.84 -12.41
N TYR A 41 -1.07 -2.97 -11.73
CA TYR A 41 -1.64 -1.84 -11.00
C TYR A 41 -2.40 -0.86 -11.89
N ARG A 42 -1.87 -0.57 -13.09
CA ARG A 42 -2.55 0.27 -14.09
C ARG A 42 -3.92 -0.28 -14.51
N ARG A 43 -4.12 -1.59 -14.38
CA ARG A 43 -5.38 -2.29 -14.69
C ARG A 43 -6.23 -2.56 -13.46
N GLY A 44 -5.83 -2.11 -12.28
CA GLY A 44 -6.53 -2.38 -11.02
C GLY A 44 -6.37 -3.84 -10.54
N ILE A 45 -5.25 -4.47 -10.90
CA ILE A 45 -4.88 -5.84 -10.55
C ILE A 45 -3.72 -5.79 -9.54
N PHE A 46 -3.73 -6.70 -8.56
CA PHE A 46 -2.65 -6.84 -7.57
C PHE A 46 -2.29 -8.31 -7.33
N PRO A 47 -1.02 -8.63 -7.03
CA PRO A 47 -0.63 -9.98 -6.66
C PRO A 47 -0.98 -10.27 -5.19
N TRP A 48 -1.52 -11.45 -4.91
CA TRP A 48 -1.75 -11.89 -3.52
C TRP A 48 -1.84 -13.42 -3.44
N PHE A 49 -0.87 -14.05 -2.79
CA PHE A 49 -0.78 -15.51 -2.70
C PHE A 49 0.02 -15.91 -1.45
N SER A 50 -0.21 -17.12 -0.94
CA SER A 50 0.51 -17.67 0.21
C SER A 50 1.75 -18.44 -0.23
N GLU A 51 2.67 -18.68 0.71
CA GLU A 51 3.82 -19.54 0.46
C GLU A 51 3.39 -20.91 -0.08
N GLY A 52 4.08 -21.38 -1.13
CA GLY A 52 3.76 -22.63 -1.82
C GLY A 52 2.61 -22.55 -2.83
N GLN A 53 1.89 -21.43 -2.91
CA GLN A 53 0.95 -21.17 -4.00
C GLN A 53 1.67 -20.54 -5.20
N PRO A 54 1.18 -20.74 -6.44
CA PRO A 54 1.64 -19.94 -7.56
C PRO A 54 1.27 -18.47 -7.34
N ILE A 55 1.90 -17.57 -8.09
CA ILE A 55 1.48 -16.17 -8.12
C ILE A 55 0.01 -16.11 -8.54
N LEU A 56 -0.83 -15.47 -7.72
CA LEU A 56 -2.25 -15.24 -8.00
C LEU A 56 -2.50 -13.74 -8.16
N TRP A 57 -3.27 -13.39 -9.17
CA TRP A 57 -3.60 -12.00 -9.53
C TRP A 57 -5.08 -11.73 -9.29
N TRP A 58 -5.38 -10.59 -8.66
CA TRP A 58 -6.72 -10.28 -8.14
C TRP A 58 -7.21 -8.91 -8.59
N SER A 59 -8.52 -8.79 -8.80
CA SER A 59 -9.26 -7.53 -8.95
C SER A 59 -10.65 -7.64 -8.29
N THR A 60 -10.72 -7.32 -7.00
CA THR A 60 -11.91 -7.52 -6.15
C THR A 60 -13.09 -6.61 -6.52
N ASP A 61 -14.30 -7.12 -6.31
CA ASP A 61 -15.56 -6.37 -6.39
C ASP A 61 -16.49 -6.81 -5.23
N PRO A 62 -16.80 -5.92 -4.26
CA PRO A 62 -16.33 -4.55 -4.16
C PRO A 62 -14.83 -4.42 -3.89
N ARG A 63 -14.28 -3.24 -4.18
CA ARG A 63 -12.89 -2.84 -3.91
C ARG A 63 -12.86 -1.91 -2.69
N MET A 64 -12.08 -2.23 -1.65
CA MET A 64 -11.92 -1.32 -0.51
C MET A 64 -10.98 -0.17 -0.88
N VAL A 65 -11.39 1.05 -0.57
CA VAL A 65 -10.57 2.26 -0.78
C VAL A 65 -10.65 3.18 0.43
N LEU A 66 -9.63 4.01 0.61
CA LEU A 66 -9.63 5.14 1.53
C LEU A 66 -9.58 6.42 0.71
N MET A 67 -10.66 7.21 0.75
CA MET A 67 -10.60 8.58 0.27
C MET A 67 -9.75 9.39 1.27
N THR A 68 -8.76 10.14 0.79
CA THR A 68 -7.82 10.82 1.68
C THR A 68 -8.50 11.86 2.58
N GLU A 69 -9.60 12.46 2.12
CA GLU A 69 -10.42 13.40 2.88
C GLU A 69 -11.26 12.73 3.98
N ASP A 70 -11.56 11.44 3.84
CA ASP A 70 -12.38 10.67 4.78
C ASP A 70 -11.54 10.01 5.90
N PHE A 71 -10.22 10.23 5.91
CA PHE A 71 -9.33 9.60 6.87
C PHE A 71 -9.64 10.06 8.31
N LYS A 72 -9.99 9.09 9.16
CA LYS A 72 -10.42 9.33 10.53
C LYS A 72 -9.25 9.24 11.49
N VAL A 73 -9.00 10.35 12.20
CA VAL A 73 -8.02 10.42 13.28
C VAL A 73 -8.77 10.50 14.61
N SER A 74 -8.66 9.46 15.44
CA SER A 74 -9.21 9.50 16.80
C SER A 74 -8.46 10.51 17.67
N ASP A 75 -9.09 10.98 18.75
CA ASP A 75 -8.45 11.91 19.69
C ASP A 75 -7.14 11.35 20.29
N SER A 76 -7.10 10.05 20.56
CA SER A 76 -5.91 9.36 21.04
C SER A 76 -4.79 9.36 20.00
N LEU A 77 -5.11 9.05 18.74
CA LEU A 77 -4.15 9.08 17.64
C LEU A 77 -3.64 10.51 17.38
N ALA A 78 -4.52 11.51 17.43
CA ALA A 78 -4.13 12.91 17.31
C ALA A 78 -3.15 13.34 18.41
N LYS A 79 -3.34 12.87 19.65
CA LYS A 79 -2.37 13.10 20.76
C LYS A 79 -1.03 12.43 20.49
N ALA A 80 -1.03 11.20 19.96
CA ALA A 80 0.20 10.47 19.63
C ALA A 80 0.98 11.15 18.49
N ILE A 81 0.29 11.57 17.42
CA ILE A 81 0.88 12.33 16.30
C ILE A 81 1.54 13.62 16.80
N ARG A 82 0.84 14.44 17.59
CA ARG A 82 1.39 15.68 18.16
C ARG A 82 2.61 15.44 19.06
N LYS A 83 2.72 14.28 19.71
CA LYS A 83 3.89 13.93 20.52
C LYS A 83 5.09 13.64 19.60
N VAL A 84 4.89 12.85 18.55
CA VAL A 84 5.90 12.54 17.53
C VAL A 84 6.40 13.80 16.85
N GLU A 85 5.48 14.65 16.35
CA GLU A 85 5.83 15.90 15.66
C GLU A 85 6.63 16.86 16.55
N ARG A 86 6.23 17.00 17.83
CA ARG A 86 6.99 17.84 18.78
C ARG A 86 8.40 17.31 19.01
N SER A 87 8.56 16.01 19.26
CA SER A 87 9.90 15.43 19.43
C SER A 87 10.75 15.58 18.17
N ALA A 88 10.19 15.33 16.99
CA ALA A 88 10.88 15.54 15.72
C ALA A 88 11.41 16.97 15.57
N ALA A 89 10.64 17.97 16.04
CA ALA A 89 11.04 19.38 15.98
C ALA A 89 12.00 19.82 17.11
N THR A 90 12.02 19.14 18.27
CA THR A 90 12.80 19.58 19.44
C THR A 90 14.08 18.80 19.66
N ASP A 91 13.99 17.47 19.75
CA ASP A 91 15.11 16.60 20.12
C ASP A 91 15.49 15.61 19.00
N GLY A 92 14.69 15.55 17.93
CA GLY A 92 14.95 14.71 16.76
C GLY A 92 14.87 13.20 17.04
N ARG A 93 14.39 12.79 18.23
CA ARG A 93 14.33 11.38 18.62
C ARG A 93 13.30 10.64 17.81
N TRP A 94 12.10 11.19 17.70
CA TRP A 94 11.08 10.70 16.78
C TRP A 94 11.28 11.33 15.39
N GLN A 95 11.19 10.54 14.33
CA GLN A 95 11.31 11.04 12.96
C GLN A 95 10.28 10.38 12.05
N LEU A 96 9.68 11.18 11.17
CA LEU A 96 8.85 10.72 10.07
C LEU A 96 9.66 10.86 8.79
N ARG A 97 9.78 9.77 8.03
CA ARG A 97 10.56 9.73 6.80
C ARG A 97 9.74 9.09 5.68
N PHE A 98 10.08 9.44 4.45
CA PHE A 98 9.73 8.66 3.27
C PHE A 98 11.00 8.06 2.70
N ASP A 99 10.92 6.83 2.20
CA ASP A 99 11.99 6.17 1.44
C ASP A 99 13.36 6.15 2.14
N GLY A 100 13.39 6.13 3.47
CA GLY A 100 14.61 6.06 4.26
C GLY A 100 15.20 4.65 4.28
N ASP A 101 14.35 3.63 4.35
CA ASP A 101 14.73 2.22 4.20
C ASP A 101 13.51 1.37 3.77
N PHE A 102 13.19 1.43 2.48
CA PHE A 102 12.03 0.74 1.90
C PHE A 102 12.06 -0.79 2.12
N GLU A 103 13.22 -1.41 1.94
CA GLU A 103 13.36 -2.86 2.10
C GLU A 103 13.17 -3.26 3.58
N ALA A 104 13.69 -2.49 4.53
CA ALA A 104 13.44 -2.75 5.95
C ALA A 104 11.96 -2.63 6.33
N VAL A 105 11.21 -1.70 5.73
CA VAL A 105 9.74 -1.61 5.91
C VAL A 105 9.07 -2.87 5.38
N MET A 106 9.41 -3.32 4.17
CA MET A 106 8.84 -4.55 3.60
C MET A 106 9.16 -5.78 4.47
N ARG A 107 10.41 -5.93 4.92
CA ARG A 107 10.83 -7.04 5.80
C ARG A 107 10.12 -6.98 7.16
N ALA A 108 9.90 -5.78 7.69
CA ALA A 108 9.14 -5.61 8.93
C ALA A 108 7.64 -5.92 8.74
N CYS A 109 7.06 -5.63 7.57
CA CYS A 109 5.74 -6.10 7.18
C CYS A 109 5.69 -7.62 6.99
N ALA A 110 6.79 -8.23 6.51
CA ALA A 110 6.87 -9.67 6.26
C ALA A 110 6.93 -10.51 7.55
N ALA A 111 7.47 -9.92 8.63
CA ALA A 111 7.73 -10.60 9.89
C ALA A 111 6.47 -11.26 10.48
N PRO A 112 6.60 -12.44 11.13
CA PRO A 112 5.47 -13.12 11.76
C PRO A 112 4.77 -12.20 12.76
N ARG A 113 3.44 -12.18 12.71
CA ARG A 113 2.65 -11.49 13.74
C ARG A 113 2.66 -12.34 15.01
N LYS A 114 2.62 -11.69 16.18
CA LYS A 114 2.70 -12.36 17.50
C LYS A 114 1.70 -13.53 17.67
N ASP A 115 0.58 -13.51 16.93
CA ASP A 115 -0.55 -14.42 17.13
C ASP A 115 -0.97 -15.20 15.85
N GLY A 116 -0.12 -15.34 14.83
CA GLY A 116 -0.57 -16.01 13.58
C GLY A 116 0.53 -16.49 12.63
N PRO A 117 0.13 -17.21 11.56
CA PRO A 117 1.07 -17.66 10.53
C PRO A 117 1.77 -16.48 9.85
N GLY A 118 2.88 -16.78 9.17
CA GLY A 118 3.67 -15.81 8.40
C GLY A 118 2.82 -15.02 7.40
N THR A 119 3.34 -13.88 6.96
CA THR A 119 2.63 -13.05 5.99
C THR A 119 2.78 -13.58 4.57
N TRP A 120 1.96 -13.09 3.64
CA TRP A 120 2.06 -13.41 2.20
C TRP A 120 3.29 -12.78 1.51
N ILE A 121 4.09 -11.99 2.23
CA ILE A 121 5.23 -11.25 1.68
C ILE A 121 6.47 -12.16 1.68
N SER A 122 6.67 -12.87 0.57
CA SER A 122 7.87 -13.69 0.32
C SER A 122 9.07 -12.84 -0.15
N ASP A 123 10.26 -13.44 -0.21
CA ASP A 123 11.45 -12.78 -0.78
C ASP A 123 11.25 -12.37 -2.25
N GLU A 124 10.43 -13.09 -3.02
CA GLU A 124 10.10 -12.71 -4.40
C GLU A 124 9.25 -11.43 -4.45
N ILE A 125 8.28 -11.29 -3.54
CA ILE A 125 7.50 -10.05 -3.39
C ILE A 125 8.44 -8.91 -2.97
N ILE A 126 9.31 -9.12 -1.99
CA ILE A 126 10.29 -8.11 -1.56
C ILE A 126 11.15 -7.65 -2.74
N ALA A 127 11.67 -8.59 -3.54
CA ALA A 127 12.50 -8.29 -4.70
C ALA A 127 11.73 -7.49 -5.76
N GLY A 128 10.49 -7.88 -6.09
CA GLY A 128 9.65 -7.20 -7.07
C GLY A 128 9.35 -5.74 -6.70
N TYR A 129 8.92 -5.52 -5.46
CA TYR A 129 8.57 -4.17 -4.98
C TYR A 129 9.80 -3.31 -4.68
N THR A 130 10.92 -3.90 -4.25
CA THR A 130 12.20 -3.18 -4.19
C THR A 130 12.66 -2.76 -5.58
N GLY A 131 12.38 -3.57 -6.61
CA GLY A 131 12.55 -3.20 -8.00
C GLY A 131 11.68 -2.00 -8.41
N LEU A 132 10.40 -1.97 -8.02
CA LEU A 132 9.52 -0.81 -8.21
C LEU A 132 10.02 0.44 -7.48
N HIS A 133 10.53 0.28 -6.27
CA HIS A 133 11.08 1.37 -5.48
C HIS A 133 12.28 2.02 -6.18
N LYS A 134 13.21 1.20 -6.68
CA LYS A 134 14.35 1.67 -7.49
C LYS A 134 13.94 2.41 -8.77
N LEU A 135 12.75 2.11 -9.32
CA LEU A 135 12.19 2.79 -10.48
C LEU A 135 11.36 4.05 -10.12
N GLY A 136 11.22 4.38 -8.82
CA GLY A 136 10.45 5.53 -8.35
C GLY A 136 8.94 5.33 -8.38
N TYR A 137 8.48 4.08 -8.26
CA TYR A 137 7.06 3.74 -8.24
C TYR A 137 6.58 3.14 -6.92
N ALA A 138 7.47 2.60 -6.07
CA ALA A 138 7.07 2.12 -4.75
C ALA A 138 7.73 2.95 -3.66
N HIS A 139 6.97 3.26 -2.62
CA HIS A 139 7.40 4.21 -1.59
C HIS A 139 6.98 3.75 -0.19
N SER A 140 7.79 4.09 0.80
CA SER A 140 7.54 3.81 2.22
C SER A 140 7.27 5.10 2.99
N SER A 141 6.37 5.04 3.96
CA SER A 141 6.20 6.01 5.03
C SER A 141 6.64 5.37 6.33
N GLU A 142 7.54 6.02 7.05
CA GLU A 142 8.32 5.41 8.11
C GLU A 142 8.26 6.23 9.40
N LEU A 143 8.13 5.52 10.52
CA LEU A 143 8.25 6.08 11.85
C LEU A 143 9.50 5.52 12.53
N TRP A 144 10.40 6.44 12.87
CA TRP A 144 11.67 6.14 13.54
C TRP A 144 11.68 6.69 14.96
N PHE A 145 12.33 5.98 15.87
CA PHE A 145 12.59 6.43 17.24
C PHE A 145 14.02 6.09 17.64
N ASP A 146 14.82 7.11 17.99
CA ASP A 146 16.25 6.98 18.33
C ASP A 146 17.06 6.19 17.30
N GLY A 147 16.75 6.41 16.01
CA GLY A 147 17.41 5.72 14.89
C GLY A 147 16.85 4.33 14.56
N GLU A 148 15.89 3.83 15.34
CA GLU A 148 15.25 2.52 15.11
C GLU A 148 13.94 2.66 14.34
N LEU A 149 13.72 1.78 13.35
CA LEU A 149 12.47 1.70 12.61
C LEU A 149 11.39 1.01 13.46
N VAL A 150 10.38 1.77 13.90
CA VAL A 150 9.37 1.32 14.88
C VAL A 150 7.96 1.23 14.33
N GLY A 151 7.71 1.72 13.13
CA GLY A 151 6.45 1.55 12.41
C GLY A 151 6.57 2.02 10.97
N GLY A 152 5.67 1.58 10.12
CA GLY A 152 5.69 2.01 8.72
C GLY A 152 4.58 1.42 7.89
N ALA A 153 4.44 1.97 6.68
CA ALA A 153 3.57 1.48 5.63
C ALA A 153 4.27 1.64 4.28
N TYR A 154 3.95 0.78 3.31
CA TYR A 154 4.45 0.94 1.95
C TYR A 154 3.35 0.77 0.92
N GLY A 155 3.60 1.27 -0.28
CA GLY A 155 2.68 1.14 -1.39
C GLY A 155 3.29 1.53 -2.72
N VAL A 156 2.48 1.43 -3.78
CA VAL A 156 2.84 1.80 -5.15
C VAL A 156 2.17 3.13 -5.51
N SER A 157 2.88 4.03 -6.16
CA SER A 157 2.39 5.32 -6.64
C SER A 157 2.50 5.40 -8.17
N ILE A 158 1.38 5.65 -8.83
CA ILE A 158 1.33 5.86 -10.28
C ILE A 158 0.47 7.10 -10.54
N GLY A 159 1.10 8.17 -11.03
CA GLY A 159 0.48 9.48 -11.23
C GLY A 159 -0.06 10.07 -9.93
N ARG A 160 -1.38 10.10 -9.81
CA ARG A 160 -2.12 10.52 -8.61
C ARG A 160 -2.97 9.40 -8.00
N MET A 161 -2.61 8.15 -8.27
CA MET A 161 -3.14 6.97 -7.60
C MET A 161 -2.09 6.40 -6.64
N PHE A 162 -2.51 6.03 -5.44
CA PHE A 162 -1.66 5.30 -4.48
C PHE A 162 -2.31 3.97 -4.09
N TYR A 163 -1.53 2.89 -4.15
CA TYR A 163 -1.96 1.55 -3.82
C TYR A 163 -1.27 1.13 -2.53
N GLY A 164 -1.99 1.13 -1.40
CA GLY A 164 -1.42 0.77 -0.11
C GLY A 164 -1.29 -0.74 0.01
N GLU A 165 -0.11 -1.26 0.35
CA GLU A 165 0.14 -2.70 0.30
C GLU A 165 0.12 -3.35 1.67
N SER A 166 0.97 -2.84 2.57
CA SER A 166 1.01 -3.33 3.94
C SER A 166 1.57 -2.30 4.89
N MET A 167 1.42 -2.58 6.18
CA MET A 167 1.91 -1.75 7.26
C MET A 167 2.33 -2.62 8.45
N PHE A 168 3.23 -2.12 9.27
CA PHE A 168 3.67 -2.79 10.49
C PHE A 168 3.83 -1.78 11.63
N ALA A 169 3.79 -2.29 12.86
CA ALA A 169 4.03 -1.51 14.06
C ALA A 169 4.79 -2.34 15.09
N ARG A 170 5.88 -1.79 15.62
CA ARG A 170 6.62 -2.33 16.78
C ARG A 170 6.28 -1.58 18.07
N VAL A 171 5.70 -0.39 17.95
CA VAL A 171 5.19 0.43 19.05
C VAL A 171 3.70 0.73 18.86
N SER A 172 3.00 1.06 19.95
CA SER A 172 1.59 1.46 19.90
C SER A 172 1.37 2.60 18.90
N ASP A 173 0.34 2.45 18.07
CA ASP A 173 -0.05 3.39 17.00
C ASP A 173 1.02 3.65 15.91
N GLY A 174 2.15 2.94 15.91
CA GLY A 174 3.25 3.20 14.96
C GLY A 174 2.84 3.15 13.49
N SER A 175 2.08 2.12 13.08
CA SER A 175 1.55 2.02 11.71
C SER A 175 0.51 3.09 11.40
N LYS A 176 -0.33 3.47 12.38
CA LYS A 176 -1.37 4.49 12.20
C LYS A 176 -0.76 5.89 12.06
N ILE A 177 0.31 6.18 12.80
CA ILE A 177 1.06 7.43 12.68
C ILE A 177 1.74 7.50 11.30
N ALA A 178 2.39 6.42 10.86
CA ALA A 178 2.98 6.35 9.51
C ALA A 178 1.92 6.51 8.41
N LEU A 179 0.76 5.87 8.55
CA LEU A 179 -0.37 6.02 7.63
C LEU A 179 -0.94 7.45 7.65
N ALA A 180 -1.12 8.06 8.82
CA ALA A 180 -1.61 9.43 8.93
C ALA A 180 -0.65 10.43 8.25
N HIS A 181 0.66 10.22 8.39
CA HIS A 181 1.67 11.00 7.71
C HIS A 181 1.58 10.82 6.17
N LEU A 182 1.46 9.57 5.71
CA LEU A 182 1.29 9.24 4.30
C LEU A 182 0.02 9.87 3.70
N VAL A 183 -1.13 9.76 4.38
CA VAL A 183 -2.40 10.34 3.92
C VAL A 183 -2.28 11.86 3.75
N ARG A 184 -1.71 12.56 4.74
CA ARG A 184 -1.49 14.00 4.65
C ARG A 184 -0.57 14.37 3.48
N PHE A 185 0.51 13.62 3.28
CA PHE A 185 1.44 13.83 2.17
C PHE A 185 0.76 13.64 0.81
N LEU A 186 -0.02 12.57 0.66
CA LEU A 186 -0.73 12.21 -0.56
C LEU A 186 -1.82 13.25 -0.89
N GLN A 187 -2.60 13.65 0.12
CA GLN A 187 -3.63 14.68 -0.01
C GLN A 187 -3.04 16.01 -0.48
N ALA A 188 -1.92 16.44 0.11
CA ALA A 188 -1.22 17.66 -0.29
C ALA A 188 -0.68 17.61 -1.74
N ARG A 189 -0.52 16.41 -2.31
CA ARG A 189 -0.09 16.19 -3.70
C ARG A 189 -1.26 15.91 -4.65
N GLY A 190 -2.49 16.03 -4.18
CA GLY A 190 -3.69 15.85 -5.00
C GLY A 190 -4.05 14.39 -5.29
N VAL A 191 -3.53 13.44 -4.50
CA VAL A 191 -4.03 12.06 -4.51
C VAL A 191 -5.33 12.03 -3.72
N ALA A 192 -6.43 11.65 -4.36
CA ALA A 192 -7.74 11.61 -3.73
C ALA A 192 -8.09 10.24 -3.13
N MET A 193 -7.55 9.16 -3.70
CA MET A 193 -7.90 7.79 -3.36
C MET A 193 -6.64 6.95 -3.09
N ILE A 194 -6.70 6.18 -2.00
CA ILE A 194 -5.76 5.11 -1.68
C ILE A 194 -6.48 3.78 -1.87
N ASP A 195 -5.94 2.89 -2.70
CA ASP A 195 -6.41 1.51 -2.80
C ASP A 195 -6.04 0.74 -1.53
N CYS A 196 -7.01 0.02 -0.97
CA CYS A 196 -6.87 -0.84 0.20
C CYS A 196 -7.18 -2.32 -0.13
N GLN A 197 -7.44 -2.62 -1.40
CA GLN A 197 -7.72 -3.94 -1.96
C GLN A 197 -8.90 -4.66 -1.27
N GLN A 198 -8.64 -5.32 -0.14
CA GLN A 198 -9.59 -6.15 0.58
C GLN A 198 -10.14 -5.44 1.83
N GLU A 199 -11.37 -5.79 2.18
CA GLU A 199 -12.03 -5.20 3.33
C GLU A 199 -11.38 -5.65 4.65
N THR A 200 -11.01 -4.69 5.50
CA THR A 200 -10.57 -4.99 6.87
C THR A 200 -11.25 -4.06 7.87
N ARG A 201 -11.63 -4.61 9.04
CA ARG A 201 -12.21 -3.80 10.14
C ARG A 201 -11.25 -2.68 10.57
N HIS A 202 -9.95 -2.95 10.51
CA HIS A 202 -8.92 -1.98 10.85
C HIS A 202 -8.99 -0.75 9.95
N LEU A 203 -8.96 -0.93 8.63
CA LEU A 203 -9.03 0.17 7.67
C LEU A 203 -10.41 0.85 7.69
N ALA A 204 -11.49 0.09 7.91
CA ALA A 204 -12.83 0.67 8.06
C ALA A 204 -12.91 1.66 9.24
N SER A 205 -12.29 1.33 10.38
CA SER A 205 -12.20 2.25 11.53
C SER A 205 -11.41 3.53 11.26
N LEU A 206 -10.57 3.51 10.22
CA LEU A 206 -9.77 4.66 9.76
C LEU A 206 -10.44 5.43 8.62
N GLY A 207 -11.66 5.06 8.22
CA GLY A 207 -12.45 5.75 7.20
C GLY A 207 -12.50 5.08 5.83
N ALA A 208 -11.81 3.94 5.64
CA ALA A 208 -11.89 3.21 4.37
C ALA A 208 -13.26 2.55 4.18
N ALA A 209 -13.72 2.45 2.95
CA ALA A 209 -15.02 1.88 2.60
C ALA A 209 -14.98 1.14 1.25
N PRO A 210 -15.81 0.11 1.06
CA PRO A 210 -15.95 -0.55 -0.23
C PRO A 210 -16.64 0.35 -1.27
N ILE A 211 -16.14 0.32 -2.50
CA ILE A 211 -16.80 0.85 -3.70
C ILE A 211 -16.88 -0.25 -4.77
N SER A 212 -17.73 -0.09 -5.79
CA SER A 212 -17.74 -1.03 -6.91
C SER A 212 -16.41 -1.00 -7.68
N ARG A 213 -15.98 -2.15 -8.19
CA ARG A 213 -14.77 -2.26 -9.04
C ARG A 213 -14.85 -1.31 -10.23
N ALA A 214 -16.03 -1.14 -10.82
CA ALA A 214 -16.25 -0.20 -11.92
C ALA A 214 -15.93 1.25 -11.53
N ARG A 215 -16.35 1.71 -10.35
CA ARG A 215 -16.05 3.05 -9.84
C ARG A 215 -14.55 3.21 -9.54
N PHE A 216 -13.93 2.19 -8.96
CA PHE A 216 -12.49 2.16 -8.71
C PHE A 216 -11.69 2.31 -10.01
N LEU A 217 -11.98 1.49 -11.03
CA LEU A 217 -11.27 1.52 -12.31
C LEU A 217 -11.50 2.83 -13.07
N ALA A 218 -12.69 3.43 -12.96
CA ALA A 218 -12.95 4.73 -13.52
C ALA A 218 -12.04 5.81 -12.92
N HIS A 219 -11.79 5.76 -11.61
CA HIS A 219 -10.83 6.64 -10.95
C HIS A 219 -9.38 6.35 -11.38
N VAL A 220 -8.96 5.08 -11.34
CA VAL A 220 -7.61 4.65 -11.73
C VAL A 220 -7.24 5.16 -13.12
N ARG A 221 -8.10 4.98 -14.14
CA ARG A 221 -7.84 5.44 -15.52
C ARG A 221 -7.52 6.92 -15.64
N ILE A 222 -8.06 7.77 -14.77
CA ILE A 222 -7.81 9.21 -14.78
C ILE A 222 -6.55 9.50 -13.94
N ALA A 223 -6.46 8.91 -12.76
CA ALA A 223 -5.41 9.21 -11.79
C ALA A 223 -4.01 8.82 -12.27
N ILE A 224 -3.87 7.70 -13.00
CA ILE A 224 -2.55 7.23 -13.47
C ILE A 224 -1.97 8.07 -14.62
N GLU A 225 -2.79 8.85 -15.32
CA GLU A 225 -2.37 9.75 -16.40
C GLU A 225 -1.86 11.10 -15.89
N ALA A 226 -2.11 11.41 -14.61
CA ALA A 226 -1.55 12.60 -13.98
C ALA A 226 -0.03 12.47 -13.79
N ALA A 227 0.67 13.60 -13.66
CA ALA A 227 2.13 13.62 -13.48
C ALA A 227 2.54 12.78 -12.25
N GLN A 228 3.61 11.99 -12.37
CA GLN A 228 4.16 11.18 -11.28
C GLN A 228 4.58 12.04 -10.09
N ILE A 229 4.38 11.54 -8.85
CA ILE A 229 5.02 12.13 -7.66
C ILE A 229 6.48 11.73 -7.65
N THR A 230 7.39 12.69 -7.75
CA THR A 230 8.84 12.43 -7.73
C THR A 230 9.52 12.88 -6.44
N ASP A 231 8.94 13.85 -5.74
CA ASP A 231 9.49 14.42 -4.51
C ASP A 231 8.84 13.79 -3.26
N TRP A 232 9.47 12.71 -2.78
CA TRP A 232 9.11 11.94 -1.58
C TRP A 232 9.94 12.38 -0.38
N HIS A 233 9.68 13.60 0.08
CA HIS A 233 10.25 14.12 1.32
C HIS A 233 9.15 14.52 2.30
N ALA A 234 9.42 14.34 3.59
CA ALA A 234 8.51 14.77 4.64
C ALA A 234 8.32 16.29 4.53
N ALA A 235 7.07 16.72 4.40
CA ALA A 235 6.76 18.15 4.49
C ALA A 235 7.16 18.62 5.90
N PRO A 236 7.75 19.81 6.04
CA PRO A 236 8.01 20.38 7.36
C PRO A 236 6.68 20.46 8.14
N PRO A 237 6.72 20.30 9.49
CA PRO A 237 5.52 20.47 10.29
C PRO A 237 4.91 21.86 10.04
N ALA A 238 3.58 21.90 9.91
CA ALA A 238 2.81 23.14 9.79
C ALA A 238 2.75 23.89 11.13
#